data_AF-A0A2V9A840-F1
#
_entry.id   AF-A0A2V9A840-F1
#
_cell.length_a   1.000
_cell.length_b   1.000
_cell.length_c   1.000
_cell.angle_alpha   90.00
_cell.angle_beta   90.00
_cell.angle_gamma   90.00
#
_symmetry.space_group_name_H-M   'P 1'
#
loop_
_entity.id
_entity.type
_entity.pdbx_description
1 polymer ?
#
loop_
_entity_poly.entity_id
_entity_poly.type
_entity_poly.pdbx_seq_one_letter_code
_entity_poly.pdbx_strand_id
1 'polypeptide(L)'
;MANALDLTGLVPTAAANASVTIKLIAATTVLQRASLNDSDISDSIDATGKIVSFTVPGGRNTVILVLLPPPTGEEMQIVEDCGGGATQLILSFGAGIHASITFDIVAG
;
A
#
# COMPACT_ATOMS: atom_id res chain seq x y z
N MET A 1 -5.02 -15.75 13.10
CA MET A 1 -5.01 -14.28 13.20
C MET A 1 -5.83 -13.79 12.02
N ALA A 2 -6.77 -12.87 12.24
CA ALA A 2 -7.60 -12.34 11.16
C ALA A 2 -6.74 -11.46 10.25
N ASN A 3 -7.08 -11.44 8.96
CA ASN A 3 -6.30 -10.65 8.01
C ASN A 3 -6.37 -9.16 8.37
N ALA A 4 -5.24 -8.44 8.33
CA ALA A 4 -5.21 -7.00 8.57
C ALA A 4 -5.96 -6.23 7.48
N LEU A 5 -5.93 -6.74 6.24
CA LEU A 5 -6.67 -6.25 5.10
C LEU A 5 -7.38 -7.41 4.38
N ASP A 6 -8.64 -7.22 4.01
CA ASP A 6 -9.43 -8.10 3.16
C ASP A 6 -9.65 -7.40 1.81
N LEU A 7 -9.08 -7.98 0.75
CA LEU A 7 -9.15 -7.48 -0.63
C LEU A 7 -10.14 -8.28 -1.49
N THR A 8 -11.01 -9.11 -0.91
CA THR A 8 -11.98 -9.92 -1.67
C THR A 8 -13.14 -9.10 -2.23
N GLY A 9 -13.38 -7.90 -1.68
CA GLY A 9 -14.36 -6.93 -2.16
C GLY A 9 -13.81 -5.92 -3.16
N LEU A 10 -14.70 -5.07 -3.69
CA LEU A 10 -14.32 -3.96 -4.58
C LEU A 10 -13.50 -2.87 -3.87
N VAL A 11 -13.62 -2.78 -2.54
CA VAL A 11 -12.87 -1.85 -1.70
C VAL A 11 -12.22 -2.66 -0.58
N PRO A 12 -10.90 -2.53 -0.36
CA PRO A 12 -10.20 -3.12 0.77
C PRO A 12 -10.90 -2.84 2.10
N THR A 13 -11.07 -3.86 2.95
CA THR A 13 -11.63 -3.70 4.30
C THR A 13 -10.66 -4.15 5.39
N ALA A 14 -10.67 -3.51 6.56
CA ALA A 14 -9.80 -3.84 7.68
C ALA A 14 -10.56 -3.79 9.02
N ALA A 15 -9.98 -4.35 10.08
CA ALA A 15 -10.42 -4.02 11.44
C ALA A 15 -9.97 -2.60 11.81
N ALA A 16 -10.78 -1.86 12.58
CA ALA A 16 -10.36 -0.56 13.10
C ALA A 16 -9.06 -0.67 13.90
N ASN A 17 -8.11 0.23 13.60
CA ASN A 17 -6.75 0.25 14.14
C ASN A 17 -5.88 -0.98 13.79
N ALA A 18 -6.21 -1.70 12.72
CA ALA A 18 -5.31 -2.73 12.19
C ALA A 18 -4.00 -2.09 11.70
N SER A 19 -2.89 -2.77 11.97
CA SER A 19 -1.59 -2.45 11.38
C SER A 19 -1.53 -3.06 9.99
N VAL A 20 -1.30 -2.23 8.98
CA VAL A 20 -1.18 -2.62 7.58
C VAL A 20 0.25 -2.36 7.13
N THR A 21 0.84 -3.34 6.46
CA THR A 21 2.17 -3.22 5.86
C THR A 21 2.08 -3.47 4.36
N ILE A 22 2.38 -2.43 3.60
CA ILE A 22 2.40 -2.48 2.14
C ILE A 22 3.84 -2.63 1.66
N LYS A 23 4.05 -3.54 0.71
CA LYS A 23 5.32 -3.79 0.06
C LYS A 23 5.22 -3.55 -1.45
N LEU A 24 6.18 -2.80 -1.97
CA LEU A 24 6.42 -2.58 -3.39
C LEU A 24 7.42 -3.63 -3.89
N ILE A 25 6.99 -4.43 -4.86
CA ILE A 25 7.84 -5.36 -5.60
C ILE A 25 8.10 -4.69 -6.95
N ALA A 26 9.28 -4.10 -7.09
CA ALA A 26 9.76 -3.42 -8.29
C ALA A 26 11.29 -3.47 -8.31
N ALA A 27 11.88 -3.55 -9.50
CA ALA A 27 13.34 -3.61 -9.65
C ALA A 27 14.00 -2.28 -9.30
N THR A 28 13.44 -1.16 -9.77
CA THR A 28 14.09 0.17 -9.66
C THR A 28 13.22 1.23 -9.00
N THR A 29 11.92 1.22 -9.22
CA THR A 29 10.98 2.18 -8.62
C THR A 29 10.89 2.02 -7.09
N VAL A 30 10.90 3.12 -6.35
CA VAL A 30 10.71 3.15 -4.88
C VAL A 30 9.50 3.99 -4.48
N LEU A 31 9.01 3.76 -3.26
CA LEU A 31 8.10 4.64 -2.54
C LEU A 31 8.86 5.90 -2.12
N GLN A 32 8.47 7.05 -2.65
CA GLN A 32 9.02 8.35 -2.26
C GLN A 32 8.20 9.01 -1.16
N ARG A 33 6.87 8.86 -1.24
CA ARG A 33 5.93 9.49 -0.30
C ARG A 33 4.75 8.57 -0.05
N ALA A 34 4.22 8.63 1.16
CA ALA A 34 2.99 7.96 1.52
C ALA A 34 2.11 8.89 2.36
N SER A 35 0.80 8.88 2.12
CA SER A 35 -0.17 9.58 2.96
C SER A 35 -1.41 8.75 3.23
N LEU A 36 -2.05 9.04 4.37
CA LEU A 36 -3.29 8.45 4.84
C LEU A 36 -4.23 9.58 5.25
N ASN A 37 -5.37 9.77 4.56
CA ASN A 37 -6.30 10.88 4.81
C ASN A 37 -5.59 12.24 4.91
N ASP A 38 -4.73 12.55 3.94
CA ASP A 38 -3.88 13.75 3.90
C ASP A 38 -2.77 13.84 4.97
N SER A 39 -2.73 12.93 5.93
CA SER A 39 -1.62 12.84 6.90
C SER A 39 -0.40 12.22 6.24
N ASP A 40 0.73 12.91 6.30
CA ASP A 40 2.00 12.39 5.78
C ASP A 40 2.53 11.27 6.69
N ILE A 41 2.73 10.10 6.11
CA ILE A 41 3.27 8.92 6.79
C ILE A 41 4.60 8.46 6.14
N SER A 42 5.26 9.34 5.39
CA SER A 42 6.48 9.00 4.65
C SER A 42 7.64 8.59 5.56
N ASP A 43 7.66 9.06 6.81
CA ASP A 43 8.64 8.62 7.83
C ASP A 43 8.49 7.14 8.21
N SER A 44 7.37 6.51 7.84
CA SER A 44 7.13 5.07 8.03
C SER A 44 7.56 4.22 6.82
N ILE A 45 8.11 4.85 5.79
CA ILE A 45 8.75 4.15 4.67
C ILE A 45 10.11 3.63 5.13
N ASP A 46 10.41 2.36 4.83
CA ASP A 46 11.67 1.74 5.19
C ASP A 46 12.86 2.35 4.43
N ALA A 47 14.08 2.08 4.91
CA ALA A 47 15.29 2.62 4.31
C ALA A 47 15.52 2.18 2.84
N THR A 48 14.86 1.11 2.39
CA THR A 48 14.93 0.64 1.00
C THR A 48 13.92 1.33 0.08
N GLY A 49 12.96 2.06 0.64
CA GLY A 49 11.86 2.67 -0.12
C GLY A 49 10.92 1.63 -0.72
N LYS A 50 10.79 0.45 -0.11
CA LYS A 50 9.97 -0.65 -0.63
C LYS A 50 8.85 -1.04 0.31
N ILE A 51 8.90 -0.66 1.57
CA ILE A 51 7.91 -1.05 2.57
C ILE A 51 7.40 0.21 3.26
N VAL A 52 6.08 0.29 3.46
CA VAL A 52 5.46 1.30 4.32
C VAL A 52 4.47 0.61 5.25
N SER A 53 4.55 0.95 6.54
CA SER A 53 3.66 0.42 7.57
C SER A 53 2.88 1.53 8.24
N PHE A 54 1.58 1.33 8.45
CA PHE A 54 0.73 2.31 9.11
C PHE A 54 -0.47 1.64 9.77
N THR A 55 -1.08 2.35 10.72
CA THR A 55 -2.33 1.92 11.35
C THR A 55 -3.50 2.54 10.60
N VAL A 56 -4.53 1.75 10.29
CA VAL A 56 -5.75 2.22 9.62
C VAL A 56 -6.79 2.66 10.67
N PRO A 57 -7.14 3.96 10.76
CA PRO A 57 -8.21 4.43 11.65
C PRO A 57 -9.57 3.83 11.27
N GLY A 58 -10.50 3.77 12.22
CA GLY A 58 -11.88 3.40 11.92
C GLY A 58 -12.54 4.36 10.92
N GLY A 59 -13.34 3.83 10.01
CA GLY A 59 -14.01 4.56 8.94
C GLY A 59 -13.37 4.35 7.56
N ARG A 60 -13.70 5.22 6.61
CA ARG A 60 -13.13 5.19 5.26
C ARG A 60 -11.84 6.01 5.24
N ASN A 61 -10.76 5.41 4.74
CA ASN A 61 -9.46 6.02 4.67
C ASN A 61 -8.91 5.98 3.25
N THR A 62 -8.34 7.08 2.76
CA THR A 62 -7.68 7.15 1.45
C THR A 62 -6.18 7.04 1.63
N VAL A 63 -5.57 6.06 0.96
CA VAL A 63 -4.14 5.85 0.91
C VAL A 63 -3.60 6.41 -0.41
N ILE A 64 -2.53 7.18 -0.33
CA ILE A 64 -1.82 7.70 -1.51
C ILE A 64 -0.35 7.31 -1.41
N LEU A 65 0.17 6.67 -2.45
CA LEU A 65 1.57 6.29 -2.57
C LEU A 65 2.17 7.00 -3.78
N VAL A 66 3.31 7.66 -3.61
CA VAL A 66 4.04 8.33 -4.69
C VAL A 66 5.30 7.54 -5.01
N LEU A 67 5.52 7.29 -6.30
CA LEU A 67 6.55 6.42 -6.83
C LEU A 67 7.64 7.20 -7.57
N LEU A 68 8.91 6.86 -7.32
CA LEU A 68 10.05 7.48 -8.00
C LEU A 68 11.19 6.47 -8.25
N PRO A 69 11.83 6.45 -9.44
CA PRO A 69 11.33 7.05 -10.67
C PRO A 69 9.95 6.49 -11.04
N PRO A 70 9.18 7.13 -11.94
CA PRO A 70 7.96 6.52 -12.44
C PRO A 70 8.28 5.15 -13.05
N PRO A 71 7.41 4.15 -12.85
CA PRO A 71 7.63 2.79 -13.31
C PRO A 71 7.56 2.73 -14.83
N THR A 72 8.73 2.82 -15.47
CA THR A 72 8.83 2.81 -16.93
C THR A 72 9.38 1.46 -17.37
N GLY A 73 8.50 0.61 -17.91
CA GLY A 73 8.90 -0.65 -18.52
C GLY A 73 9.28 -1.78 -17.54
N GLU A 74 9.04 -1.61 -16.23
CA GLU A 74 9.20 -2.69 -15.25
C GLU A 74 7.86 -3.24 -14.77
N GLU A 75 7.80 -4.56 -14.52
CA GLU A 75 6.66 -5.15 -13.84
C GLU A 75 6.69 -4.76 -12.36
N MET A 76 5.53 -4.37 -11.83
CA MET A 76 5.40 -4.02 -10.43
C MET A 76 4.18 -4.60 -9.77
N GLN A 77 4.32 -4.88 -8.48
CA GLN A 77 3.23 -5.31 -7.62
C GLN A 77 3.26 -4.52 -6.32
N ILE A 78 2.08 -4.10 -5.88
CA ILE A 78 1.85 -3.65 -4.52
C ILE A 78 1.12 -4.77 -3.80
N VAL A 79 1.73 -5.22 -2.71
CA VAL A 79 1.24 -6.33 -1.93
C VAL A 79 1.13 -5.94 -0.46
N GLU A 80 0.28 -6.63 0.28
CA GLU A 80 0.10 -6.43 1.72
C GLU A 80 0.37 -7.73 2.47
N ASP A 81 1.01 -7.65 3.63
CA ASP A 81 1.10 -8.79 4.54
C ASP A 81 -0.16 -8.84 5.38
N CYS A 82 -1.09 -9.71 5.00
CA CYS A 82 -2.37 -9.87 5.67
C CYS A 82 -2.22 -10.38 7.11
N GLY A 83 -1.02 -10.58 7.64
CA GLY A 83 -0.80 -11.21 8.92
C GLY A 83 -0.84 -12.73 8.79
N GLY A 84 0.05 -13.40 9.53
CA GLY A 84 0.23 -14.86 9.41
C GLY A 84 1.12 -15.29 8.25
N GLY A 85 1.84 -14.37 7.59
CA GLY A 85 2.83 -14.68 6.56
C GLY A 85 2.25 -14.89 5.16
N ALA A 86 1.00 -14.47 4.93
CA ALA A 86 0.36 -14.51 3.62
C ALA A 86 0.36 -13.11 3.00
N THR A 87 0.97 -13.00 1.82
CA THR A 87 1.03 -11.76 1.05
C THR A 87 -0.09 -11.72 0.02
N GLN A 88 -0.94 -10.69 0.02
CA GLN A 88 -2.01 -10.51 -0.98
C GLN A 88 -1.70 -9.37 -1.94
N LEU A 89 -1.99 -9.57 -3.22
CA LEU A 89 -1.83 -8.53 -4.25
C LEU A 89 -2.93 -7.48 -4.12
N ILE A 90 -2.53 -6.22 -3.90
CA ILE A 90 -3.42 -5.05 -3.94
C ILE A 90 -3.59 -4.61 -5.39
N LEU A 91 -2.47 -4.34 -6.08
CA LEU A 91 -2.46 -3.81 -7.45
C LEU A 91 -1.23 -4.34 -8.20
N SER A 92 -1.39 -4.59 -9.50
CA SER A 92 -0.30 -4.93 -10.42
C SER A 92 -0.26 -3.94 -11.58
N PHE A 93 0.93 -3.48 -11.93
CA PHE A 93 1.15 -2.55 -13.04
C PHE A 93 2.06 -3.19 -14.09
N GLY A 94 1.70 -2.97 -15.37
CA GLY A 94 2.59 -3.22 -16.51
C GLY A 94 3.37 -1.96 -16.89
N ALA A 95 3.91 -1.94 -18.11
CA ALA A 95 4.62 -0.77 -18.64
C ALA A 95 3.67 0.43 -18.82
N GLY A 96 3.55 1.30 -17.80
CA GLY A 96 2.71 2.49 -17.80
C GLY A 96 3.18 3.52 -16.77
N ILE A 97 3.19 4.80 -17.13
CA ILE A 97 3.71 5.89 -16.29
C ILE A 97 2.72 6.18 -15.16
N HIS A 98 2.89 5.53 -14.00
CA HIS A 98 2.08 5.80 -12.81
C HIS A 98 2.97 6.39 -11.72
N ALA A 99 3.01 7.72 -11.62
CA ALA A 99 3.80 8.41 -10.58
C ALA A 99 3.14 8.35 -9.19
N SER A 100 1.85 8.05 -9.12
CA SER A 100 1.13 7.89 -7.87
C SER A 100 0.02 6.85 -7.96
N ILE A 101 -0.32 6.28 -6.81
CA ILE A 101 -1.37 5.28 -6.63
C ILE A 101 -2.28 5.77 -5.52
N THR A 102 -3.58 5.69 -5.75
CA THR A 102 -4.61 6.08 -4.78
C THR A 102 -5.66 4.99 -4.69
N PHE A 103 -5.98 4.57 -3.46
CA PHE A 103 -7.06 3.63 -3.19
C PHE A 103 -7.62 3.86 -1.78
N ASP A 104 -8.82 3.36 -1.53
CA ASP A 104 -9.47 3.48 -0.23
C ASP A 104 -9.39 2.17 0.56
N ILE A 105 -9.35 2.27 1.88
CA ILE A 105 -9.52 1.18 2.85
C ILE A 105 -10.67 1.56 3.78
N VAL A 106 -11.65 0.67 3.95
CA VAL A 106 -12.74 0.86 4.92
C VAL A 106 -12.50 -0.01 6.15
N ALA A 107 -12.27 0.61 7.30
CA ALA A 107 -12.07 -0.09 8.57
C ALA A 107 -13.29 -0.02 9.48
N GLY A 108 -13.69 -1.17 10.04
CA GLY A 108 -14.86 -1.34 10.92
C GLY A 108 -14.55 -2.05 12.22
#